data_AF-A0A238KEN7-F1
#
_entry.id   AF-A0A238KEN7-F1
#
_cell.length_a   1.000
_cell.length_b   1.000
_cell.length_c   1.000
_cell.angle_alpha   90.00
_cell.angle_beta   90.00
_cell.angle_gamma   90.00
#
_symmetry.space_group_name_H-M   'P 1'
#
loop_
_entity.id
_entity.type
_entity.pdbx_description
1 polymer ?
#
loop_
_entity_poly.entity_id
_entity_poly.type
_entity_poly.pdbx_seq_one_letter_code
_entity_poly.pdbx_strand_id
1 'polypeptide(L)'
;MDEKVTTHTAEDDPRNQSILIWVNGTLKPRADTTVSVYDSGFMLGDGVWEGMRLYDGTWAFMDEHMDRLFEAAKVIDLDIGMDKNEVILALLETQRANEMETTVHCRLMITRGTKVLPFQHPSLSQTGPTMVIIMEHSKPKLPRPITLATVPHQRGLPITQDPKLNSHSKLNCTLACIAAHKAGADEAFLKGTFGA
;
A
#
# COMPACT_ATOMS: atom_id res chain seq x y z
N MET A 1 16.65 -8.29 27.21
CA MET A 1 15.55 -8.89 26.44
C MET A 1 15.43 -7.99 25.22
N ASP A 2 15.95 -8.44 24.07
CA ASP A 2 15.92 -7.62 22.85
C ASP A 2 14.47 -7.38 22.45
N GLU A 3 14.02 -6.14 22.61
CA GLU A 3 12.73 -5.71 22.11
C GLU A 3 12.79 -5.84 20.58
N LYS A 4 11.96 -6.73 20.03
CA LYS A 4 11.87 -6.92 18.58
C LYS A 4 11.28 -5.64 17.98
N VAL A 5 12.08 -4.89 17.24
CA VAL A 5 11.67 -3.65 16.56
C VAL A 5 11.33 -3.98 15.11
N THR A 6 10.18 -3.52 14.64
CA THR A 6 9.88 -3.47 13.19
C THR A 6 9.89 -2.01 12.74
N THR A 7 10.42 -1.73 11.55
CA THR A 7 10.48 -0.35 11.03
C THR A 7 9.11 0.23 10.67
N HIS A 8 8.08 -0.62 10.66
CA HIS A 8 6.70 -0.22 10.45
C HIS A 8 5.94 0.05 11.77
N THR A 9 6.63 0.09 12.91
CA THR A 9 6.00 0.38 14.21
C THR A 9 5.54 1.84 14.29
N ALA A 10 4.28 2.02 14.69
CA ALA A 10 3.71 3.30 15.08
C ALA A 10 3.19 3.23 16.51
N GLU A 11 2.97 4.38 17.14
CA GLU A 11 2.21 4.46 18.39
C GLU A 11 0.79 3.90 18.16
N ASP A 12 0.32 3.05 19.08
CA ASP A 12 -1.08 2.59 19.05
C ASP A 12 -1.99 3.78 19.36
N ASP A 13 -2.93 4.07 18.46
CA ASP A 13 -3.85 5.17 18.56
C ASP A 13 -5.29 4.62 18.61
N PRO A 14 -5.98 4.71 19.75
CA PRO A 14 -7.34 4.18 19.92
C PRO A 14 -8.35 4.70 18.89
N ARG A 15 -8.12 5.89 18.34
CA ARG A 15 -8.98 6.47 17.29
C ARG A 15 -9.03 5.59 16.04
N ASN A 16 -7.96 4.86 15.76
CA ASN A 16 -7.89 3.95 14.60
C ASN A 16 -8.86 2.77 14.68
N GLN A 17 -9.49 2.50 15.82
CA GLN A 17 -10.50 1.43 15.95
C GLN A 17 -11.85 1.81 15.35
N SER A 18 -12.17 3.11 15.27
CA SER A 18 -13.46 3.62 14.82
C SER A 18 -13.40 4.37 13.47
N ILE A 19 -12.26 4.32 12.77
CA ILE A 19 -12.12 4.99 11.48
C ILE A 19 -13.09 4.43 10.43
N LEU A 20 -13.47 5.29 9.50
CA LEU A 20 -14.19 4.97 8.28
C LEU A 20 -13.19 4.72 7.16
N ILE A 21 -13.37 3.60 6.46
CA ILE A 21 -12.60 3.19 5.29
C ILE A 21 -13.46 3.47 4.06
N TRP A 22 -12.90 4.13 3.06
CA TRP A 22 -13.57 4.35 1.79
C TRP A 22 -13.35 3.13 0.89
N VAL A 23 -14.43 2.56 0.37
CA VAL A 23 -14.41 1.43 -0.57
C VAL A 23 -15.42 1.71 -1.67
N ASN A 24 -14.93 1.84 -2.92
CA ASN A 24 -15.74 2.04 -4.12
C ASN A 24 -16.87 3.09 -3.95
N GLY A 25 -16.53 4.28 -3.44
CA GLY A 25 -17.49 5.38 -3.29
C GLY A 25 -18.27 5.39 -1.98
N THR A 26 -18.06 4.43 -1.07
CA THR A 26 -18.78 4.35 0.19
C THR A 26 -17.83 4.29 1.38
N LEU A 27 -18.08 5.12 2.39
CA LEU A 27 -17.42 5.05 3.69
C LEU A 27 -18.07 3.98 4.57
N LYS A 28 -17.26 3.09 5.13
CA LYS A 28 -17.72 2.01 6.02
C LYS A 28 -16.87 1.96 7.29
N PRO A 29 -17.44 1.59 8.45
CA PRO A 29 -16.65 1.35 9.64
C PRO A 29 -15.55 0.31 9.39
N ARG A 30 -14.36 0.51 9.98
CA ARG A 30 -13.22 -0.41 9.89
C ARG A 30 -13.61 -1.86 10.14
N ALA A 31 -14.40 -2.11 11.18
CA ALA A 31 -14.82 -3.46 11.59
C ALA A 31 -15.72 -4.16 10.56
N ASP A 32 -16.48 -3.40 9.77
CA ASP A 32 -17.47 -3.91 8.82
C ASP A 32 -16.97 -3.88 7.37
N THR A 33 -15.78 -3.33 7.14
CA THR A 33 -15.22 -3.17 5.81
C THR A 33 -14.70 -4.50 5.27
N THR A 34 -15.16 -4.86 4.07
CA THR A 34 -14.79 -6.10 3.40
C THR A 34 -14.47 -5.86 1.92
N VAL A 35 -13.59 -6.70 1.39
CA VAL A 35 -13.34 -6.90 -0.04
C VAL A 35 -13.57 -8.36 -0.39
N SER A 36 -13.89 -8.64 -1.66
CA SER A 36 -14.12 -10.01 -2.11
C SER A 36 -12.85 -10.86 -2.04
N VAL A 37 -12.96 -12.12 -1.62
CA VAL A 37 -11.86 -13.09 -1.78
C VAL A 37 -11.55 -13.40 -3.25
N TYR A 38 -12.48 -13.06 -4.15
CA TYR A 38 -12.29 -13.10 -5.60
C TYR A 38 -11.69 -11.79 -6.15
N ASP A 39 -11.27 -10.86 -5.31
CA ASP A 39 -10.53 -9.69 -5.76
C ASP A 39 -9.14 -10.08 -6.29
N SER A 40 -8.72 -9.47 -7.40
CA SER A 40 -7.43 -9.74 -8.05
C SER A 40 -6.24 -9.39 -7.15
N GLY A 41 -6.37 -8.37 -6.31
CA GLY A 41 -5.35 -7.97 -5.36
C GLY A 41 -5.14 -9.01 -4.28
N PHE A 42 -6.23 -9.62 -3.78
CA PHE A 42 -6.16 -10.71 -2.81
C PHE A 42 -5.60 -11.99 -3.45
N MET A 43 -6.09 -12.40 -4.62
CA MET A 43 -5.72 -13.67 -5.23
C MET A 43 -4.30 -13.67 -5.82
N LEU A 44 -3.86 -12.54 -6.39
CA LEU A 44 -2.69 -12.50 -7.27
C LEU A 44 -1.71 -11.38 -6.93
N GLY A 45 -2.07 -10.46 -6.02
CA GLY A 45 -1.32 -9.21 -5.85
C GLY A 45 -1.40 -8.28 -7.07
N ASP A 46 -2.46 -8.43 -7.88
CA ASP A 46 -2.72 -7.66 -9.10
C ASP A 46 -3.43 -6.34 -8.76
N GLY A 47 -2.62 -5.33 -8.49
CA GLY A 47 -3.04 -3.98 -8.13
C GLY A 47 -1.86 -3.06 -7.82
N VAL A 48 -2.13 -1.76 -7.83
CA VAL A 48 -1.20 -0.67 -7.51
C VAL A 48 -1.67 0.07 -6.26
N TRP A 49 -0.76 0.76 -5.58
CA TRP A 49 -1.07 1.49 -4.37
C TRP A 49 -0.17 2.70 -4.17
N GLU A 50 -0.59 3.61 -3.31
CA GLU A 50 0.24 4.71 -2.83
C GLU A 50 0.17 4.84 -1.31
N GLY A 51 1.31 5.20 -0.73
CA GLY A 51 1.45 5.51 0.69
C GLY A 51 1.73 6.99 0.86
N MET A 52 0.77 7.75 1.37
CA MET A 52 0.85 9.21 1.50
C MET A 52 0.81 9.62 2.97
N ARG A 53 1.37 10.79 3.27
CA ARG A 53 1.39 11.35 4.63
C ARG A 53 0.70 12.71 4.67
N LEU A 54 -0.13 12.90 5.68
CA LEU A 54 -0.82 14.15 5.98
C LEU A 54 -0.15 14.83 7.18
N TYR A 55 0.24 16.08 6.99
CA TYR A 55 0.77 16.96 8.02
C TYR A 55 0.07 18.31 7.93
N ASP A 56 -0.49 18.74 9.06
CA ASP A 56 -1.09 20.07 9.23
C ASP A 56 -2.06 20.45 8.10
N GLY A 57 -2.96 19.52 7.78
CA GLY A 57 -3.99 19.65 6.75
C GLY A 57 -3.50 19.43 5.32
N THR A 58 -2.19 19.23 5.10
CA THR A 58 -1.57 19.11 3.78
C THR A 58 -1.03 17.71 3.51
N TRP A 59 -1.45 17.12 2.39
CA TRP A 59 -0.88 15.87 1.89
C TRP A 59 0.46 16.12 1.20
N ALA A 60 1.51 15.48 1.71
CA ALA A 60 2.84 15.64 1.14
C ALA A 60 2.92 15.02 -0.27
N PHE A 61 3.44 15.80 -1.23
CA PHE A 61 3.71 15.37 -2.61
C PHE A 61 2.49 14.78 -3.35
N MET A 62 1.30 15.35 -3.12
CA MET A 62 0.03 14.81 -3.65
C MET A 62 0.09 14.59 -5.16
N ASP A 63 0.55 15.59 -5.91
CA ASP A 63 0.59 15.53 -7.37
C ASP A 63 1.56 14.43 -7.83
N GLU A 64 2.74 14.31 -7.24
CA GLU A 64 3.71 13.28 -7.56
C GLU A 64 3.21 11.87 -7.20
N HIS A 65 2.45 11.74 -6.11
CA HIS A 65 1.79 10.48 -5.76
C HIS A 65 0.71 10.10 -6.78
N MET A 66 -0.12 11.05 -7.23
CA MET A 66 -1.15 10.80 -8.25
C MET A 66 -0.53 10.51 -9.61
N ASP A 67 0.52 11.21 -10.00
CA ASP A 67 1.28 10.93 -11.23
C ASP A 67 1.79 9.49 -11.21
N ARG A 68 2.49 9.10 -10.14
CA ARG A 68 3.04 7.74 -10.01
C ARG A 68 1.95 6.66 -9.98
N LEU A 69 0.83 6.91 -9.31
CA LEU A 69 -0.29 5.97 -9.27
C LEU A 69 -0.86 5.70 -10.67
N PHE A 70 -1.15 6.77 -11.42
CA PHE A 70 -1.73 6.66 -12.76
C PHE A 70 -0.72 6.12 -13.78
N GLU A 71 0.55 6.47 -13.68
CA GLU A 71 1.62 5.86 -14.46
C GLU A 71 1.70 4.35 -14.19
N ALA A 72 1.66 3.95 -12.92
CA ALA A 72 1.71 2.54 -12.55
C ALA A 72 0.48 1.76 -13.04
N ALA A 73 -0.72 2.33 -12.92
CA ALA A 73 -1.95 1.76 -13.44
C ALA A 73 -1.88 1.55 -14.96
N LYS A 74 -1.35 2.54 -15.69
CA LYS A 74 -1.12 2.45 -17.14
C LYS A 74 -0.15 1.32 -17.50
N VAL A 75 0.94 1.15 -16.75
CA VAL A 75 1.94 0.08 -17.01
C VAL A 75 1.33 -1.31 -16.88
N ILE A 76 0.38 -1.50 -15.96
CA ILE A 76 -0.32 -2.78 -15.76
C ILE A 76 -1.65 -2.89 -16.52
N ASP A 77 -1.90 -1.98 -17.47
CA ASP A 77 -3.14 -1.90 -18.26
C ASP A 77 -4.41 -1.97 -17.39
N LEU A 78 -4.43 -1.18 -16.31
CA LEU A 78 -5.54 -1.06 -15.39
C LEU A 78 -6.21 0.29 -15.60
N ASP A 79 -7.47 0.26 -16.03
CA ASP A 79 -8.34 1.44 -16.03
C ASP A 79 -8.92 1.64 -14.62
N ILE A 80 -8.59 2.78 -14.01
CA ILE A 80 -9.07 3.14 -12.68
C ILE A 80 -10.57 3.53 -12.72
N GLY A 81 -11.09 3.94 -13.88
CA GLY A 81 -12.46 4.42 -14.02
C GLY A 81 -12.71 5.78 -13.34
N MET A 82 -11.65 6.45 -12.89
CA MET A 82 -11.67 7.78 -12.28
C MET A 82 -10.47 8.58 -12.77
N ASP A 83 -10.62 9.90 -12.91
CA ASP A 83 -9.50 10.80 -13.13
C ASP A 83 -8.77 11.15 -11.83
N LYS A 84 -7.65 11.88 -11.93
CA LYS A 84 -6.84 12.27 -10.77
C LYS A 84 -7.63 13.10 -9.76
N ASN A 85 -8.48 14.02 -10.21
CA ASN A 85 -9.24 14.89 -9.33
C ASN A 85 -10.30 14.08 -8.57
N GLU A 86 -10.94 13.12 -9.22
CA GLU A 86 -11.92 12.23 -8.60
C GLU A 86 -11.26 11.35 -7.52
N VAL A 87 -10.05 10.83 -7.77
CA VAL A 87 -9.27 10.08 -6.77
C VAL A 87 -8.88 10.97 -5.59
N ILE A 88 -8.45 12.20 -5.85
CA ILE A 88 -8.16 13.19 -4.79
C ILE A 88 -9.42 13.51 -3.98
N LEU A 89 -10.58 13.66 -4.63
CA LEU A 89 -11.84 13.94 -3.93
C LEU A 89 -12.24 12.80 -2.99
N ALA A 90 -12.09 11.54 -3.41
CA ALA A 90 -12.31 10.37 -2.55
C ALA A 90 -11.36 10.34 -1.35
N LEU A 91 -10.09 10.71 -1.56
CA LEU A 91 -9.10 10.83 -0.50
C LEU A 91 -9.47 11.94 0.49
N LEU A 92 -9.84 13.12 0.01
CA LEU A 92 -10.26 14.24 0.87
C LEU A 92 -11.60 13.97 1.59
N GLU A 93 -12.51 13.23 0.95
CA GLU A 93 -13.74 12.73 1.59
C GLU A 93 -13.40 11.83 2.78
N THR A 94 -12.50 10.86 2.58
CA THR A 94 -12.03 9.95 3.63
C THR A 94 -11.36 10.70 4.77
N GLN A 95 -10.52 11.71 4.46
CA GLN A 95 -9.88 12.56 5.46
C GLN A 95 -10.92 13.31 6.31
N ARG A 96 -11.88 13.99 5.66
CA ARG A 96 -12.91 14.78 6.35
C ARG A 96 -13.80 13.91 7.22
N ALA A 97 -14.21 12.74 6.71
CA ALA A 97 -15.06 11.82 7.44
C ALA A 97 -14.43 11.25 8.72
N ASN A 98 -13.09 11.28 8.81
CA ASN A 98 -12.34 10.85 9.98
C ASN A 98 -11.76 12.01 10.80
N GLU A 99 -12.09 13.27 10.47
CA GLU A 99 -11.61 14.46 11.19
C GLU A 99 -10.07 14.51 11.31
N MET A 100 -9.39 14.11 10.24
CA MET A 100 -7.94 13.95 10.23
C MET A 100 -7.22 15.23 9.79
N GLU A 101 -6.29 15.70 10.63
CA GLU A 101 -5.53 16.93 10.37
C GLU A 101 -4.01 16.70 10.22
N THR A 102 -3.39 15.87 11.06
CA THR A 102 -1.92 15.73 11.06
C THR A 102 -1.47 14.34 11.52
N THR A 103 -0.23 13.97 11.23
CA THR A 103 0.40 12.69 11.59
C THR A 103 -0.37 11.46 11.09
N VAL A 104 -0.96 11.56 9.91
CA VAL A 104 -1.77 10.49 9.32
C VAL A 104 -1.03 9.82 8.18
N HIS A 105 -1.19 8.51 8.07
CA HIS A 105 -0.74 7.72 6.93
C HIS A 105 -1.96 7.24 6.14
N CYS A 106 -1.97 7.55 4.85
CA CYS A 106 -2.96 7.04 3.91
C CYS A 106 -2.34 5.91 3.09
N ARG A 107 -3.07 4.80 3.01
CA ARG A 107 -2.82 3.72 2.06
C ARG A 107 -3.98 3.69 1.06
N LEU A 108 -3.73 4.22 -0.13
CA LEU A 108 -4.64 4.18 -1.27
C LEU A 108 -4.29 2.96 -2.12
N MET A 109 -5.25 2.08 -2.36
CA MET A 109 -5.05 0.81 -3.07
C MET A 109 -6.07 0.67 -4.19
N ILE A 110 -5.62 0.23 -5.36
CA ILE A 110 -6.47 -0.02 -6.53
C ILE A 110 -6.08 -1.37 -7.12
N THR A 111 -7.04 -2.28 -7.19
CA THR A 111 -6.88 -3.61 -7.79
C THR A 111 -7.67 -3.68 -9.10
N ARG A 112 -7.37 -4.68 -9.93
CA ARG A 112 -8.17 -4.97 -11.14
C ARG A 112 -9.59 -5.47 -10.82
N GLY A 113 -9.93 -5.59 -9.55
CA GLY A 113 -11.25 -5.91 -9.06
C GLY A 113 -11.57 -7.40 -9.05
N THR A 114 -12.87 -7.70 -8.91
CA THR A 114 -13.35 -9.06 -8.73
C THR A 114 -13.25 -9.87 -10.03
N LYS A 115 -12.71 -11.09 -9.92
CA LYS A 115 -12.53 -12.01 -11.03
C LYS A 115 -13.65 -13.05 -11.07
N VAL A 116 -14.12 -13.38 -12.28
CA VAL A 116 -15.11 -14.44 -12.48
C VAL A 116 -14.54 -15.84 -12.22
N LEU A 117 -13.21 -16.00 -12.37
CA LEU A 117 -12.47 -17.22 -12.07
C LEU A 117 -11.13 -16.88 -11.40
N PRO A 118 -10.58 -17.77 -10.56
CA PRO A 118 -9.40 -17.49 -9.74
C PRO A 118 -8.08 -17.66 -10.50
N PHE A 119 -7.97 -17.10 -11.71
CA PHE A 119 -6.78 -17.22 -12.57
C PHE A 119 -6.29 -15.86 -13.06
N GLN A 120 -5.03 -15.77 -13.48
CA GLN A 120 -4.33 -14.53 -13.75
C GLN A 120 -4.79 -13.72 -14.96
N HIS A 121 -5.58 -14.30 -15.86
CA HIS A 121 -5.91 -13.63 -17.12
C HIS A 121 -6.73 -12.34 -16.88
N PRO A 122 -6.33 -11.18 -17.45
CA PRO A 122 -7.01 -9.90 -17.21
C PRO A 122 -8.49 -9.90 -17.62
N SER A 123 -8.88 -10.60 -18.70
CA SER A 123 -10.28 -10.68 -19.16
C SER A 123 -11.25 -11.34 -18.16
N LEU A 124 -10.72 -11.97 -17.11
CA LEU A 124 -11.53 -12.53 -16.04
C LEU A 124 -11.98 -11.45 -15.05
N SER A 125 -11.38 -10.27 -15.06
CA SER A 125 -11.83 -9.09 -14.32
C SER A 125 -12.84 -8.32 -15.16
N GLN A 126 -14.13 -8.42 -14.83
CA GLN A 126 -15.22 -7.87 -15.66
C GLN A 126 -16.07 -6.82 -14.93
N THR A 127 -15.81 -6.59 -13.65
CA THR A 127 -16.63 -5.72 -12.79
C THR A 127 -16.04 -4.33 -12.58
N GLY A 128 -14.92 -4.01 -13.23
CA GLY A 128 -14.14 -2.81 -12.95
C GLY A 128 -13.23 -2.96 -11.70
N PRO A 129 -12.42 -1.94 -11.41
CA PRO A 129 -11.43 -1.98 -10.33
C PRO A 129 -12.08 -1.95 -8.94
N THR A 130 -11.34 -2.40 -7.93
CA THR A 130 -11.68 -2.14 -6.52
C THR A 130 -10.70 -1.13 -5.95
N MET A 131 -11.21 -0.01 -5.46
CA MET A 131 -10.45 1.07 -4.86
C MET A 131 -10.77 1.19 -3.37
N VAL A 132 -9.73 1.20 -2.55
CA VAL A 132 -9.81 1.26 -1.09
C VAL A 132 -8.87 2.35 -0.56
N ILE A 133 -9.36 3.19 0.34
CA ILE A 133 -8.56 4.20 1.04
C ILE A 133 -8.62 3.93 2.53
N ILE A 134 -7.47 3.58 3.11
CA ILE A 134 -7.29 3.43 4.55
C ILE A 134 -6.49 4.63 5.05
N MET A 135 -6.97 5.31 6.07
CA MET A 135 -6.24 6.37 6.76
C MET A 135 -6.14 6.06 8.24
N GLU A 136 -4.93 6.12 8.79
CA GLU A 136 -4.70 5.88 10.21
C GLU A 136 -3.87 7.02 10.81
N HIS A 137 -4.21 7.42 12.04
CA HIS A 137 -3.31 8.19 12.89
C HIS A 137 -2.07 7.33 13.15
N SER A 138 -0.92 7.78 12.66
CA SER A 138 0.29 6.96 12.59
C SER A 138 1.50 7.82 12.87
N LYS A 139 1.82 7.96 14.16
CA LYS A 139 3.07 8.59 14.59
C LYS A 139 4.18 7.54 14.63
N PRO A 140 5.21 7.64 13.78
CA PRO A 140 6.31 6.69 13.76
C PRO A 140 6.98 6.59 15.13
N LYS A 141 7.26 5.36 15.58
CA LYS A 141 7.94 5.11 16.86
C LYS A 141 9.12 4.19 16.64
N LEU A 142 10.32 4.75 16.73
CA LEU A 142 11.58 3.99 16.69
C LEU A 142 12.28 4.15 18.05
N PRO A 143 12.34 3.09 18.88
CA PRO A 143 12.94 3.18 20.22
C PRO A 143 14.48 3.24 20.19
N ARG A 144 15.09 2.83 19.07
CA ARG A 144 16.54 2.82 18.85
C ARG A 144 16.86 2.91 17.35
N PRO A 145 18.12 3.18 16.97
CA PRO A 145 18.58 3.01 15.60
C PRO A 145 18.29 1.61 15.05
N ILE A 146 18.03 1.54 13.75
CA ILE A 146 17.72 0.29 13.05
C ILE A 146 18.99 -0.40 12.57
N THR A 147 18.96 -1.72 12.58
CA THR A 147 20.04 -2.58 12.07
C THR A 147 19.63 -3.17 10.74
N LEU A 148 20.57 -3.20 9.78
CA LEU A 148 20.34 -3.73 8.44
C LEU A 148 21.17 -4.99 8.21
N ALA A 149 20.55 -6.02 7.64
CA ALA A 149 21.26 -7.19 7.13
C ALA A 149 21.27 -7.17 5.60
N THR A 150 22.44 -7.35 5.00
CA THR A 150 22.50 -7.71 3.58
C THR A 150 21.99 -9.15 3.42
N VAL A 151 20.92 -9.33 2.66
CA VAL A 151 20.29 -10.64 2.43
C VAL A 151 20.60 -11.19 1.04
N PRO A 152 20.47 -12.51 0.80
CA PRO A 152 20.67 -13.08 -0.54
C PRO A 152 19.57 -12.70 -1.55
N HIS A 153 18.44 -12.17 -1.08
CA HIS A 153 17.33 -11.72 -1.93
C HIS A 153 17.74 -10.48 -2.75
N GLN A 154 17.38 -10.48 -4.03
CA GLN A 154 17.67 -9.37 -4.94
C GLN A 154 16.40 -8.58 -5.25
N ARG A 155 16.56 -7.30 -5.57
CA ARG A 155 15.48 -6.53 -6.20
C ARG A 155 15.22 -7.06 -7.60
N GLY A 156 13.94 -7.15 -7.97
CA GLY A 156 13.53 -7.51 -9.33
C GLY A 156 14.04 -6.49 -10.34
N LEU A 157 14.34 -6.96 -11.55
CA LEU A 157 14.59 -6.09 -12.70
C LEU A 157 13.27 -5.49 -13.20
N PRO A 158 13.28 -4.32 -13.85
CA PRO A 158 12.11 -3.74 -14.50
C PRO A 158 11.30 -4.72 -15.36
N ILE A 159 11.98 -5.63 -16.07
CA ILE A 159 11.37 -6.64 -16.94
C ILE A 159 10.74 -7.84 -16.20
N THR A 160 11.02 -7.99 -14.89
CA THR A 160 10.47 -9.09 -14.07
C THR A 160 9.34 -8.57 -13.18
N GLN A 161 9.64 -7.52 -12.43
CA GLN A 161 8.70 -6.78 -11.60
C GLN A 161 9.36 -5.44 -11.30
N ASP A 162 8.94 -4.38 -11.99
CA ASP A 162 9.56 -3.07 -11.83
C ASP A 162 9.37 -2.53 -10.40
N PRO A 163 10.47 -2.36 -9.63
CA PRO A 163 10.38 -1.87 -8.26
C PRO A 163 9.96 -0.39 -8.18
N LYS A 164 9.93 0.35 -9.30
CA LYS A 164 9.34 1.70 -9.38
C LYS A 164 7.82 1.67 -9.27
N LEU A 165 7.19 0.56 -9.62
CA LEU A 165 5.76 0.37 -9.45
C LEU A 165 5.47 0.01 -7.99
N ASN A 166 4.67 0.83 -7.32
CA ASN A 166 4.07 0.45 -6.06
C ASN A 166 2.96 -0.58 -6.29
N SER A 167 3.37 -1.84 -6.50
CA SER A 167 2.45 -2.97 -6.69
C SER A 167 2.12 -3.67 -5.38
N HIS A 168 0.97 -4.35 -5.35
CA HIS A 168 0.54 -5.20 -4.22
C HIS A 168 1.42 -6.46 -4.07
N SER A 169 2.06 -6.91 -5.16
CA SER A 169 2.93 -8.08 -5.19
C SER A 169 4.23 -7.88 -4.41
N LYS A 170 4.21 -8.02 -3.08
CA LYS A 170 5.37 -7.72 -2.21
C LYS A 170 6.09 -8.95 -1.65
N LEU A 171 5.77 -10.16 -2.11
CA LEU A 171 6.33 -11.42 -1.56
C LEU A 171 7.86 -11.42 -1.48
N ASN A 172 8.56 -10.95 -2.51
CA ASN A 172 10.04 -10.85 -2.49
C ASN A 172 10.55 -9.94 -1.36
N CYS A 173 9.87 -8.82 -1.09
CA CYS A 173 10.22 -7.91 0.00
C CYS A 173 9.96 -8.58 1.36
N THR A 174 8.83 -9.28 1.51
CA THR A 174 8.49 -10.01 2.73
C THR A 174 9.52 -11.10 3.04
N LEU A 175 9.92 -11.89 2.04
CA LEU A 175 10.97 -12.92 2.20
C LEU A 175 12.31 -12.32 2.61
N ALA A 176 12.65 -11.14 2.07
CA ALA A 176 13.85 -10.40 2.47
C ALA A 176 13.78 -9.96 3.94
N CYS A 177 12.67 -9.35 4.40
CA CYS A 177 12.49 -8.98 5.80
C CYS A 177 12.56 -10.21 6.73
N ILE A 178 11.97 -11.35 6.34
CA ILE A 178 12.08 -12.61 7.08
C ILE A 178 13.55 -13.05 7.22
N ALA A 179 14.33 -12.95 6.14
CA ALA A 179 15.74 -13.31 6.18
C ALA A 179 16.57 -12.37 7.08
N ALA A 180 16.30 -11.07 7.04
CA ALA A 180 16.95 -10.10 7.93
C ALA A 180 16.62 -10.36 9.41
N HIS A 181 15.35 -10.58 9.73
CA HIS A 181 14.92 -10.95 11.09
C HIS A 181 15.60 -12.24 11.58
N LYS A 182 15.70 -13.26 10.72
CA LYS A 182 16.40 -14.50 11.04
C LYS A 182 17.91 -14.32 11.23
N ALA A 183 18.49 -13.28 10.63
CA ALA A 183 19.88 -12.88 10.81
C ALA A 183 20.09 -11.94 12.01
N GLY A 184 19.04 -11.62 12.77
CA GLY A 184 19.13 -10.74 13.95
C GLY A 184 19.13 -9.24 13.63
N ALA A 185 18.75 -8.84 12.41
CA ALA A 185 18.62 -7.44 12.02
C ALA A 185 17.13 -7.02 11.94
N ASP A 186 16.88 -5.70 11.97
CA ASP A 186 15.52 -5.14 11.91
C ASP A 186 14.98 -5.05 10.47
N GLU A 187 15.86 -4.82 9.48
CA GLU A 187 15.47 -4.73 8.08
C GLU A 187 16.49 -5.32 7.11
N ALA A 188 15.99 -5.58 5.90
CA ALA A 188 16.76 -6.14 4.82
C ALA A 188 17.34 -5.07 3.88
N PHE A 189 18.63 -5.15 3.61
CA PHE A 189 19.27 -4.49 2.48
C PHE A 189 19.33 -5.47 1.30
N LEU A 190 18.59 -5.17 0.22
CA LEU A 190 18.55 -5.96 -1.00
C LEU A 190 19.47 -5.34 -2.04
N LYS A 191 20.33 -6.16 -2.64
CA LYS A 191 21.20 -5.73 -3.74
C LYS A 191 20.44 -5.72 -5.07
N GLY A 192 20.84 -4.84 -5.98
CA GLY A 192 20.48 -4.94 -7.39
C GLY A 192 21.08 -6.18 -8.05
N THR A 193 20.48 -6.64 -9.16
CA THR A 193 20.91 -7.86 -9.88
C THR A 193 22.35 -7.80 -10.38
N PHE A 194 22.85 -6.59 -10.70
CA PHE A 194 24.20 -6.39 -11.25
C PHE A 194 25.24 -5.92 -10.23
N GLY A 195 24.87 -5.83 -8.94
CA GLY A 195 25.76 -5.33 -7.88
C GLY A 195 25.85 -3.80 -7.84
N ALA A 196 25.67 -3.24 -6.64
CA ALA A 196 25.40 -1.84 -6.31
C ALA A 196 24.05 -1.33 -6.84
#